data_AF-A0AAX6NHZ2-F1
#
_entry.id   AF-A0AAX6NHZ2-F1
#
_cell.length_a   1.000
_cell.length_b   1.000
_cell.length_c   1.000
_cell.angle_alpha   90.00
_cell.angle_beta   90.00
_cell.angle_gamma   90.00
#
_symmetry.space_group_name_H-M   'P 1'
#
loop_
_entity.id
_entity.type
_entity.pdbx_description
1 polymer ?
#
loop_
_entity_poly.entity_id
_entity_poly.type
_entity_poly.pdbx_seq_one_letter_code
_entity_poly.pdbx_strand_id
1 'polypeptide(L)'
;MSVEAKLKTLDVEKNLGIVNLSDGEQLPVPKLSMLKIIKIVKFLGVDGAKVYSQAREVLIDDSYDQIEKYAVILESIQEAQVMRIFSIILDIEDDEALALDINESLDVLLVLGENLDFEKTFTQVRQLMKKLFNKELPDFKELIDRAFPEVPMEPVKEETSEAVTEEEPKKEEASA
;
A
#
# COMPACT_ATOMS: atom_id res chain seq x y z
N MET A 1 35.83 -22.26 3.10
CA MET A 1 35.10 -21.59 2.00
C MET A 1 35.28 -20.09 2.16
N SER A 2 35.84 -19.39 1.16
CA SER A 2 36.07 -17.94 1.25
C SER A 2 34.74 -17.18 1.19
N VAL A 3 34.70 -15.99 1.80
CA VAL A 3 33.54 -15.09 1.80
C VAL A 3 33.05 -14.79 0.38
N GLU A 4 33.96 -14.76 -0.60
CA GLU A 4 33.65 -14.55 -2.03
C GLU A 4 32.75 -15.63 -2.63
N ALA A 5 32.90 -16.89 -2.20
CA ALA A 5 32.06 -17.99 -2.69
C ALA A 5 30.62 -17.88 -2.17
N LYS A 6 30.43 -17.33 -0.96
CA LYS A 6 29.09 -17.05 -0.39
C LYS A 6 28.41 -15.85 -1.04
N LEU A 7 29.18 -14.83 -1.42
CA LEU A 7 28.65 -13.65 -2.11
C LEU A 7 28.19 -13.98 -3.54
N LYS A 8 28.93 -14.82 -4.27
CA LYS A 8 28.55 -15.26 -5.63
C LYS A 8 27.28 -16.11 -5.68
N THR A 9 26.96 -16.86 -4.62
CA THR A 9 25.71 -17.65 -4.53
C THR A 9 24.49 -16.82 -4.12
N LEU A 10 24.68 -15.66 -3.47
CA LEU A 10 23.59 -14.73 -3.12
C LEU A 10 23.11 -13.87 -4.32
N ASP A 11 23.95 -13.77 -5.35
CA ASP A 11 23.76 -12.91 -6.53
C ASP A 11 23.08 -13.64 -7.72
N VAL A 12 22.65 -14.89 -7.53
CA VAL A 12 22.20 -15.77 -8.63
C VAL A 12 20.74 -15.53 -9.00
N GLU A 13 19.89 -15.18 -8.04
CA GLU A 13 18.47 -14.89 -8.33
C GLU A 13 18.29 -13.39 -8.56
N LYS A 14 18.16 -12.98 -9.82
CA LYS A 14 17.89 -11.59 -10.20
C LYS A 14 16.46 -11.14 -9.87
N ASN A 15 15.57 -12.10 -9.66
CA ASN A 15 14.14 -11.89 -9.46
C ASN A 15 13.73 -12.37 -8.06
N LEU A 16 12.78 -11.66 -7.46
CA LEU A 16 12.12 -11.98 -6.20
C LEU A 16 11.01 -13.01 -6.37
N GLY A 17 10.41 -13.07 -7.55
CA GLY A 17 9.31 -13.97 -7.86
C GLY A 17 8.82 -13.80 -9.29
N ILE A 18 7.71 -14.45 -9.61
CA ILE A 18 7.03 -14.39 -10.90
C ILE A 18 5.54 -14.16 -10.64
N VAL A 19 4.95 -13.24 -11.37
CA VAL A 19 3.50 -12.99 -11.43
C VAL A 19 2.99 -13.54 -12.76
N ASN A 20 1.83 -14.21 -12.73
CA ASN A 20 1.17 -14.66 -13.97
C ASN A 20 0.22 -13.56 -14.42
N LEU A 21 0.39 -13.11 -15.65
CA LEU A 21 -0.47 -12.12 -16.26
C LEU A 21 -1.76 -12.76 -16.80
N SER A 22 -2.77 -11.94 -16.98
CA SER A 22 -4.11 -12.32 -17.48
C SER A 22 -4.07 -12.86 -18.92
N ASP A 23 -3.05 -12.52 -19.69
CA ASP A 23 -2.78 -13.06 -21.03
C ASP A 23 -2.02 -14.41 -21.03
N GLY A 24 -1.65 -14.90 -19.84
CA GLY A 24 -0.89 -16.13 -19.64
C GLY A 24 0.63 -15.95 -19.70
N GLU A 25 1.13 -14.74 -19.91
CA GLU A 25 2.56 -14.44 -19.80
C GLU A 25 3.03 -14.42 -18.34
N GLN A 26 4.33 -14.57 -18.15
CA GLN A 26 4.96 -14.55 -16.83
C GLN A 26 5.80 -13.29 -16.68
N LEU A 27 5.43 -12.45 -15.71
CA LEU A 27 6.15 -11.24 -15.37
C LEU A 27 7.12 -11.51 -14.22
N PRO A 28 8.44 -11.54 -14.46
CA PRO A 28 9.41 -11.65 -13.38
C PRO A 28 9.43 -10.37 -12.55
N VAL A 29 9.28 -10.48 -11.23
CA VAL A 29 9.45 -9.34 -10.32
C VAL A 29 10.93 -9.24 -9.96
N PRO A 30 11.68 -8.24 -10.44
CA PRO A 30 13.11 -8.13 -10.21
C PRO A 30 13.44 -7.67 -8.78
N LYS A 31 14.66 -7.97 -8.31
CA LYS A 31 15.19 -7.38 -7.07
C LYS A 31 15.29 -5.85 -7.17
N LEU A 32 15.04 -5.18 -6.05
CA LEU A 32 15.28 -3.74 -5.92
C LEU A 32 16.78 -3.45 -5.87
N SER A 33 17.34 -2.99 -6.99
CA SER A 33 18.72 -2.51 -7.05
C SER A 33 18.84 -1.10 -6.47
N MET A 34 20.06 -0.71 -6.09
CA MET A 34 20.33 0.66 -5.62
C MET A 34 19.93 1.72 -6.66
N LEU A 35 20.08 1.42 -7.95
CA LEU A 35 19.66 2.32 -9.02
C LEU A 35 18.13 2.53 -9.01
N LYS A 36 17.34 1.49 -8.77
CA LYS A 36 15.88 1.59 -8.65
C LYS A 36 15.48 2.41 -7.43
N ILE A 37 16.14 2.20 -6.29
CA ILE A 37 15.93 3.01 -5.08
C ILE A 37 16.22 4.49 -5.37
N ILE A 38 17.31 4.81 -6.06
CA ILE A 38 17.64 6.19 -6.45
C ILE A 38 16.58 6.76 -7.41
N LYS A 39 16.09 5.98 -8.38
CA LYS A 39 15.00 6.40 -9.29
C LYS A 39 13.71 6.70 -8.53
N ILE A 40 13.31 5.85 -7.57
CA ILE A 40 12.16 6.08 -6.69
C ILE A 40 12.35 7.36 -5.87
N VAL A 41 13.50 7.52 -5.21
CA VAL A 41 13.83 8.72 -4.42
C VAL A 41 13.79 9.98 -5.29
N LYS A 42 14.33 9.94 -6.51
CA LYS A 42 14.26 11.05 -7.46
C LYS A 42 12.82 11.36 -7.85
N PHE A 43 12.02 10.35 -8.14
CA PHE A 43 10.60 10.51 -8.47
C PHE A 43 9.84 11.17 -7.32
N LEU A 44 9.99 10.68 -6.09
CA LEU A 44 9.40 11.29 -4.90
C LEU A 44 9.91 12.72 -4.65
N GLY A 45 11.20 12.96 -4.89
CA GLY A 45 11.82 14.28 -4.72
C GLY A 45 11.35 15.31 -5.74
N VAL A 46 11.10 14.90 -6.99
CA VAL A 46 10.75 15.80 -8.11
C VAL A 46 9.24 15.87 -8.33
N ASP A 47 8.60 14.72 -8.55
CA ASP A 47 7.16 14.66 -8.83
C ASP A 47 6.36 14.69 -7.54
N GLY A 48 6.84 14.01 -6.49
CA GLY A 48 6.27 14.16 -5.15
C GLY A 48 6.40 15.60 -4.59
N ALA A 49 7.34 16.42 -5.08
CA ALA A 49 7.33 17.85 -4.75
C ALA A 49 6.17 18.61 -5.36
N LYS A 50 5.79 18.30 -6.60
CA LYS A 50 4.65 18.92 -7.27
C LYS A 50 3.34 18.51 -6.61
N VAL A 51 3.19 17.21 -6.33
CA VAL A 51 2.04 16.68 -5.58
C VAL A 51 1.97 17.33 -4.19
N TYR A 52 3.09 17.44 -3.48
CA TYR A 52 3.12 18.13 -2.18
C TYR A 52 2.73 19.62 -2.28
N SER A 53 3.16 20.33 -3.31
CA SER A 53 2.78 21.73 -3.51
C SER A 53 1.27 21.88 -3.76
N GLN A 54 0.68 21.00 -4.57
CA GLN A 54 -0.76 20.96 -4.81
C GLN A 54 -1.52 20.57 -3.54
N ALA A 55 -1.05 19.54 -2.83
CA ALA A 55 -1.61 19.09 -1.57
C ALA A 55 -1.53 20.17 -0.48
N ARG A 56 -0.48 21.00 -0.46
CA ARG A 56 -0.34 22.07 0.52
C ARG A 56 -1.44 23.11 0.38
N GLU A 57 -1.86 23.44 -0.83
CA GLU A 57 -2.98 24.37 -1.08
C GLU A 57 -4.29 23.79 -0.53
N VAL A 58 -4.52 22.49 -0.70
CA VAL A 58 -5.68 21.77 -0.14
C VAL A 58 -5.61 21.68 1.39
N LEU A 59 -4.42 21.45 1.96
CA LEU A 59 -4.24 21.28 3.40
C LEU A 59 -4.49 22.55 4.20
N ILE A 60 -4.18 23.72 3.63
CA ILE A 60 -4.38 25.03 4.26
C ILE A 60 -5.76 25.63 3.98
N ASP A 61 -6.57 24.98 3.15
CA ASP A 61 -7.93 25.41 2.89
C ASP A 61 -8.85 24.98 4.04
N ASP A 62 -9.47 25.94 4.72
CA ASP A 62 -10.37 25.68 5.84
C ASP A 62 -11.77 25.22 5.38
N SER A 63 -12.05 25.16 4.07
CA SER A 63 -13.32 24.68 3.54
C SER A 63 -13.49 23.16 3.57
N TYR A 64 -12.39 22.42 3.70
CA TYR A 64 -12.38 20.96 3.72
C TYR A 64 -12.17 20.42 5.12
N ASP A 65 -12.90 19.36 5.49
CA ASP A 65 -12.55 18.60 6.68
C ASP A 65 -11.24 17.79 6.47
N GLN A 66 -10.71 17.21 7.54
CA GLN A 66 -9.42 16.53 7.48
C GLN A 66 -9.43 15.29 6.57
N ILE A 67 -10.56 14.59 6.46
CA ILE A 67 -10.72 13.40 5.62
C ILE A 67 -10.89 13.82 4.16
N GLU A 68 -11.69 14.85 3.89
CA GLU A 68 -11.86 15.44 2.56
C GLU A 68 -10.53 15.93 1.99
N LYS A 69 -9.69 16.56 2.82
CA LYS A 69 -8.31 16.95 2.42
C LYS A 69 -7.51 15.76 1.92
N TYR A 70 -7.57 14.62 2.62
CA TYR A 70 -6.87 13.41 2.18
C TYR A 70 -7.47 12.81 0.92
N ALA A 71 -8.80 12.79 0.80
CA ALA A 71 -9.48 12.30 -0.40
C ALA A 71 -9.09 13.12 -1.64
N VAL A 72 -9.14 14.45 -1.56
CA VAL A 72 -8.75 15.35 -2.65
C VAL A 72 -7.27 15.19 -3.02
N ILE A 73 -6.39 15.00 -2.04
CA ILE A 73 -4.97 14.73 -2.30
C ILE A 73 -4.79 13.38 -3.02
N LEU A 74 -5.49 12.33 -2.57
CA LEU A 74 -5.42 11.01 -3.21
C LEU A 74 -5.98 11.04 -4.63
N GLU A 75 -7.08 11.75 -4.86
CA GLU A 75 -7.64 11.99 -6.20
C GLU A 75 -6.71 12.78 -7.11
N SER A 76 -5.87 13.65 -6.54
CA SER A 76 -4.88 14.42 -7.32
C SER A 76 -3.72 13.57 -7.84
N ILE A 77 -3.49 12.39 -7.27
CA ILE A 77 -2.46 11.46 -7.73
C ILE A 77 -2.96 10.81 -9.02
N GLN A 78 -2.25 11.09 -10.11
CA GLN A 78 -2.59 10.52 -11.41
C GLN A 78 -2.18 9.05 -11.45
N GLU A 79 -2.98 8.21 -12.11
CA GLU A 79 -2.66 6.80 -12.35
C GLU A 79 -1.25 6.63 -12.96
N ALA A 80 -0.89 7.46 -13.93
CA ALA A 80 0.45 7.48 -14.52
C ALA A 80 1.58 7.70 -13.49
N GLN A 81 1.33 8.45 -12.41
CA GLN A 81 2.31 8.64 -11.33
C GLN A 81 2.45 7.38 -10.47
N VAL A 82 1.37 6.66 -10.22
CA VAL A 82 1.40 5.37 -9.54
C VAL A 82 2.12 4.34 -10.39
N MET A 83 1.77 4.24 -11.67
CA MET A 83 2.35 3.25 -12.58
C MET A 83 3.81 3.55 -12.91
N ARG A 84 4.25 4.81 -12.80
CA ARG A 84 5.68 5.16 -12.86
C ARG A 84 6.50 4.53 -11.73
N ILE A 85 5.91 4.31 -10.56
CA ILE A 85 6.60 3.59 -9.47
C ILE A 85 6.72 2.11 -9.85
N PHE A 86 5.63 1.52 -10.37
CA PHE A 86 5.64 0.13 -10.86
C PHE A 86 6.66 -0.07 -11.98
N SER A 87 6.75 0.83 -12.96
CA SER A 87 7.74 0.73 -14.05
C SER A 87 9.18 0.76 -13.52
N ILE A 88 9.47 1.59 -12.51
CA ILE A 88 10.79 1.61 -11.86
C ILE A 88 11.06 0.31 -11.10
N ILE A 89 10.08 -0.22 -10.38
CA ILE A 89 10.23 -1.44 -9.58
C ILE A 89 10.44 -2.64 -10.50
N LEU A 90 9.58 -2.79 -11.51
CA LEU A 90 9.55 -3.92 -12.43
C LEU A 90 10.59 -3.81 -13.55
N ASP A 91 11.20 -2.63 -13.74
CA ASP A 91 12.16 -2.35 -14.82
C ASP A 91 11.57 -2.55 -16.22
N ILE A 92 10.30 -2.17 -16.36
CA ILE A 92 9.52 -2.20 -17.60
C ILE A 92 9.23 -0.78 -18.09
N GLU A 93 8.67 -0.64 -19.29
CA GLU A 93 8.27 0.67 -19.80
C GLU A 93 7.00 1.19 -19.08
N ASP A 94 6.78 2.51 -19.10
CA ASP A 94 5.62 3.11 -18.42
C ASP A 94 4.29 2.64 -19.03
N ASP A 95 4.25 2.45 -20.35
CA ASP A 95 3.06 1.97 -21.06
C ASP A 95 2.74 0.51 -20.72
N GLU A 96 3.77 -0.31 -20.54
CA GLU A 96 3.63 -1.70 -20.07
C GLU A 96 3.16 -1.74 -18.62
N ALA A 97 3.67 -0.85 -17.77
CA ALA A 97 3.19 -0.74 -16.39
C ALA A 97 1.71 -0.31 -16.37
N LEU A 98 1.31 0.69 -17.16
CA LEU A 98 -0.08 1.14 -17.27
C LEU A 98 -1.05 0.08 -17.79
N ALA A 99 -0.54 -0.93 -18.51
CA ALA A 99 -1.35 -2.03 -19.00
C ALA A 99 -1.65 -3.10 -17.94
N LEU A 100 -0.94 -3.08 -16.80
CA LEU A 100 -1.16 -4.02 -15.71
C LEU A 100 -2.55 -3.82 -15.12
N ASP A 101 -3.29 -4.92 -14.98
CA ASP A 101 -4.56 -4.89 -14.27
C ASP A 101 -4.36 -4.80 -12.75
N ILE A 102 -5.46 -4.56 -12.04
CA ILE A 102 -5.43 -4.38 -10.58
C ILE A 102 -4.98 -5.65 -9.84
N ASN A 103 -5.35 -6.84 -10.33
CA ASN A 103 -4.96 -8.10 -9.69
C ASN A 103 -3.48 -8.39 -9.93
N GLU A 104 -2.99 -8.16 -11.15
CA GLU A 104 -1.56 -8.28 -11.49
C GLU A 104 -0.71 -7.32 -10.65
N SER A 105 -1.19 -6.08 -10.50
CA SER A 105 -0.55 -5.07 -9.66
C SER A 105 -0.52 -5.48 -8.19
N LEU A 106 -1.60 -6.07 -7.68
CA LEU A 106 -1.67 -6.59 -6.31
C LEU A 106 -0.74 -7.80 -6.12
N ASP A 107 -0.67 -8.72 -7.08
CA ASP A 107 0.23 -9.87 -7.04
C ASP A 107 1.70 -9.42 -7.00
N VAL A 108 2.07 -8.39 -7.77
CA VAL A 108 3.40 -7.76 -7.66
C VAL A 108 3.66 -7.23 -6.25
N LEU A 109 2.69 -6.52 -5.65
CA LEU A 109 2.84 -6.01 -4.28
C LEU A 109 2.96 -7.12 -3.24
N LEU A 110 2.24 -8.23 -3.41
CA LEU A 110 2.36 -9.42 -2.55
C LEU A 110 3.77 -10.02 -2.65
N VAL A 111 4.28 -10.25 -3.87
CA VAL A 111 5.64 -10.76 -4.08
C VAL A 111 6.67 -9.82 -3.44
N LEU A 112 6.50 -8.50 -3.56
CA LEU A 112 7.37 -7.53 -2.90
C LEU A 112 7.28 -7.62 -1.38
N GLY A 113 6.08 -7.74 -0.81
CA GLY A 113 5.88 -7.80 0.65
C GLY A 113 6.37 -9.07 1.30
N GLU A 114 6.33 -10.20 0.60
CA GLU A 114 6.88 -11.46 1.10
C GLU A 114 8.41 -11.47 1.08
N ASN A 115 9.03 -10.71 0.16
CA ASN A 115 10.47 -10.79 -0.10
C ASN A 115 11.25 -9.54 0.33
N LEU A 116 10.59 -8.47 0.75
CA LEU A 116 11.22 -7.21 1.17
C LEU A 116 10.84 -6.82 2.59
N ASP A 117 11.84 -6.30 3.31
CA ASP A 117 11.62 -5.56 4.54
C ASP A 117 11.21 -4.12 4.20
N PHE A 118 9.90 -3.89 4.09
CA PHE A 118 9.34 -2.58 3.74
C PHE A 118 9.65 -1.50 4.78
N GLU A 119 9.64 -1.82 6.06
CA GLU A 119 9.92 -0.87 7.13
C GLU A 119 11.35 -0.33 7.02
N LYS A 120 12.32 -1.24 6.83
CA LYS A 120 13.71 -0.88 6.63
C LYS A 120 13.93 -0.14 5.31
N THR A 121 13.32 -0.60 4.23
CA THR A 121 13.44 0.03 2.90
C THR A 121 12.89 1.46 2.93
N PHE A 122 11.71 1.65 3.54
CA PHE A 122 11.10 2.96 3.73
C PHE A 122 12.00 3.88 4.56
N THR A 123 12.55 3.38 5.66
CA THR A 123 13.46 4.16 6.52
C THR A 123 14.70 4.62 5.75
N GLN A 124 15.28 3.76 4.91
CA GLN A 124 16.43 4.12 4.07
C GLN A 124 16.06 5.15 3.00
N VAL A 125 14.91 4.99 2.34
CA VAL A 125 14.38 5.97 1.38
C VAL A 125 14.16 7.32 2.04
N ARG A 126 13.57 7.37 3.25
CA ARG A 126 13.39 8.58 4.05
C ARG A 126 14.72 9.27 4.36
N GLN A 127 15.73 8.52 4.77
CA GLN A 127 17.07 9.07 5.02
C GLN A 127 17.70 9.67 3.75
N LEU A 128 17.53 9.00 2.60
CA LEU A 128 18.01 9.51 1.32
C LEU A 128 17.27 10.79 0.91
N MET A 129 15.94 10.82 1.05
CA MET A 129 15.13 12.02 0.79
C MET A 129 15.58 13.21 1.64
N LYS A 130 15.83 13.00 2.93
CA LYS A 130 16.35 14.03 3.82
C LYS A 130 17.74 14.50 3.37
N LYS A 131 18.65 13.60 3.01
CA LYS A 131 20.02 13.96 2.60
C LYS A 131 20.10 14.66 1.24
N LEU A 132 19.28 14.22 0.28
CA LEU A 132 19.36 14.69 -1.11
C LEU A 132 18.47 15.91 -1.38
N PHE A 133 17.32 15.99 -0.71
CA PHE A 133 16.31 17.02 -0.98
C PHE A 133 15.95 17.86 0.26
N ASN A 134 16.56 17.59 1.42
CA ASN A 134 16.23 18.25 2.69
C ASN A 134 14.73 18.19 3.04
N LYS A 135 14.07 17.11 2.64
CA LYS A 135 12.66 16.85 2.93
C LYS A 135 12.52 15.79 4.01
N GLU A 136 11.71 16.09 5.02
CA GLU A 136 11.36 15.13 6.07
C GLU A 136 10.06 14.44 5.69
N LEU A 137 10.14 13.14 5.43
CA LEU A 137 8.94 12.29 5.35
C LEU A 137 8.57 11.81 6.76
N PRO A 138 7.28 11.54 7.04
CA PRO A 138 6.86 10.86 8.25
C PRO A 138 7.54 9.50 8.37
N ASP A 139 7.62 8.94 9.58
CA ASP A 139 8.06 7.56 9.73
C ASP A 139 6.97 6.55 9.32
N PHE A 140 7.34 5.27 9.20
CA PHE A 140 6.42 4.25 8.69
C PHE A 140 5.19 4.10 9.60
N LYS A 141 5.40 4.18 10.92
CA LYS A 141 4.32 4.06 11.90
C LYS A 141 3.37 5.24 11.81
N GLU A 142 3.90 6.46 11.75
CA GLU A 142 3.10 7.68 11.56
C GLU A 142 2.26 7.64 10.28
N LEU A 143 2.74 6.98 9.21
CA LEU A 143 1.94 6.78 8.00
C LEU A 143 0.81 5.79 8.21
N ILE A 144 1.08 4.62 8.81
CA ILE A 144 0.05 3.60 9.07
C ILE A 144 -1.01 4.13 10.02
N ASP A 145 -0.61 4.74 11.13
CA ASP A 145 -1.53 5.29 12.14
C ASP A 145 -2.43 6.41 11.53
N ARG A 146 -1.93 7.13 10.53
CA ARG A 146 -2.70 8.15 9.81
C ARG A 146 -3.62 7.57 8.74
N ALA A 147 -3.19 6.53 8.03
CA ALA A 147 -3.96 5.90 6.97
C ALA A 147 -5.07 4.99 7.52
N PHE A 148 -4.81 4.34 8.67
CA PHE A 148 -5.74 3.48 9.38
C PHE A 148 -5.83 3.95 10.84
N PRO A 149 -6.45 5.10 11.10
CA PRO A 149 -6.64 5.57 12.47
C PRO A 149 -7.38 4.50 13.26
N GLU A 150 -6.91 4.19 14.46
CA GLU A 150 -7.60 3.30 15.39
C GLU A 150 -8.96 3.93 15.71
N VAL A 151 -10.00 3.52 14.98
CA VAL A 151 -11.37 3.88 15.33
C VAL A 151 -11.64 3.14 16.65
N PRO A 152 -11.93 3.84 17.76
CA PRO A 152 -12.40 3.16 18.94
C PRO A 152 -13.65 2.39 18.53
N MET A 153 -13.59 1.06 18.56
CA MET A 153 -14.78 0.23 18.41
C MET A 153 -15.72 0.63 19.55
N GLU A 154 -16.71 1.46 19.25
CA GLU A 154 -17.86 1.55 20.13
C GLU A 154 -18.37 0.12 20.27
N PRO A 155 -18.55 -0.40 21.50
CA PRO A 155 -19.08 -1.73 21.67
C PRO A 155 -20.41 -1.76 20.93
N VAL A 156 -20.51 -2.65 19.94
CA VAL A 156 -21.78 -2.98 19.29
C VAL A 156 -22.72 -3.31 20.43
N LYS A 157 -23.63 -2.38 20.74
CA LYS A 157 -24.74 -2.68 21.63
C LYS A 157 -25.51 -3.75 20.87
N GLU A 158 -25.39 -4.99 21.33
CA GLU A 158 -26.33 -6.04 20.96
C GLU A 158 -27.72 -5.43 21.18
N GLU A 159 -28.41 -5.13 20.08
CA GLU A 159 -29.83 -4.81 20.15
C GLU A 159 -30.50 -6.07 20.66
N THR A 160 -30.85 -6.06 21.94
CA THR A 160 -31.77 -7.00 22.55
C THR A 160 -33.05 -6.97 21.74
N SER A 161 -33.23 -7.98 20.88
CA SER A 161 -34.50 -8.28 20.24
C SER A 161 -35.48 -8.76 21.32
N GLU A 162 -36.24 -7.84 21.90
CA GLU A 162 -37.43 -8.20 22.67
C GLU A 162 -38.60 -8.52 21.72
N ALA A 163 -39.37 -9.52 22.16
CA ALA A 163 -40.73 -9.90 21.75
C ALA A 163 -40.88 -10.83 20.53
N VAL A 164 -40.87 -12.14 20.81
CA VAL A 164 -41.98 -13.00 20.37
C VAL A 164 -42.52 -13.74 21.59
N THR A 165 -43.72 -13.33 21.99
CA THR A 165 -44.60 -13.95 22.97
C THR A 165 -44.91 -15.40 22.56
N GLU A 166 -44.50 -16.38 23.37
CA GLU A 166 -45.05 -17.73 23.30
C GLU A 166 -46.39 -17.75 24.05
N GLU A 167 -47.49 -17.86 23.31
CA GLU A 167 -48.79 -18.25 23.85
C GLU A 167 -48.76 -19.74 24.23
N GLU A 168 -48.95 -20.05 25.52
CA GLU A 168 -49.24 -21.41 26.00
C GLU A 168 -50.61 -21.89 25.49
N PRO A 169 -50.75 -23.12 24.95
CA PRO A 169 -52.03 -23.80 24.91
C PRO A 169 -52.22 -24.65 26.17
N LYS A 170 -53.19 -24.26 26.99
CA LYS A 170 -53.78 -25.04 28.07
C LYS A 170 -54.12 -26.47 27.60
N LYS A 171 -53.56 -27.48 28.28
CA LYS A 171 -54.14 -28.83 28.32
C LYS A 171 -55.08 -28.91 29.52
N GLU A 172 -56.37 -28.94 29.25
CA GLU A 172 -57.41 -29.33 30.20
C GLU A 172 -57.66 -30.82 30.00
N GLU A 173 -57.41 -31.61 31.05
CA GLU A 173 -57.77 -33.02 31.11
C GLU A 173 -59.30 -33.18 31.18
N ALA A 174 -59.86 -34.08 30.38
CA ALA A 174 -61.13 -34.73 30.69
C ALA A 174 -61.01 -36.21 30.34
N SER A 175 -60.91 -37.04 31.38
CA SER A 175 -61.21 -38.46 31.33
C SER A 175 -62.72 -38.68 31.51
N ALA A 176 -63.23 -39.70 30.80
CA ALA A 176 -64.42 -40.52 31.06
C ALA A 176 -65.77 -39.82 31.35
#